data_AF-A0A920DQ89-F1
#
_entry.id   AF-A0A920DQ89-F1
#
_cell.length_a   1.000
_cell.length_b   1.000
_cell.length_c   1.000
_cell.angle_alpha   90.00
_cell.angle_beta   90.00
_cell.angle_gamma   90.00
#
_symmetry.space_group_name_H-M   'P 1'
#
loop_
_entity.id
_entity.type
_entity.pdbx_description
1 polymer ?
#
loop_
_entity_poly.entity_id
_entity_poly.type
_entity_poly.pdbx_seq_one_letter_code
_entity_poly.pdbx_strand_id
1 'polypeptide(L)'
;MAAELYKPFIVRKLIERGIVKTVKSAKKIIDKKDPVVWDILENVIKGHPVLLNRAPTLHRLGIQAFQPKLIEGKAIQLHPLACTAFNADFDGDQMAVHLPLTPAAILEAQLLMLGSHNILNPANGAPITVPSQDMVLGLYYMTKPRKTDKDKTIIGQGLTFYSSEEVRIAYNEGKAELNAVIKVRTTMKEGDDLVTKIIETTIGRVLFNDVVPDTVGYVNETLTKKALRNIIGKILKETDIPTTAKFLDDMKLLGYKMAFKGGLSFSLGILLFQIKKII
;
A
#
# COMPACT_ATOMS: atom_id res chain seq x y z
N MET A 1 -0.89 -21.80 -13.40
CA MET A 1 -2.04 -21.73 -12.48
C MET A 1 -3.27 -21.14 -13.16
N ALA A 2 -3.24 -19.88 -13.62
CA ALA A 2 -4.40 -19.23 -14.25
C ALA A 2 -4.99 -19.99 -15.47
N ALA A 3 -4.14 -20.46 -16.40
CA ALA A 3 -4.60 -21.23 -17.56
C ALA A 3 -5.38 -22.51 -17.19
N GLU A 4 -5.06 -23.15 -16.07
CA GLU A 4 -5.80 -24.32 -15.58
C GLU A 4 -7.12 -23.93 -14.90
N LEU A 5 -7.11 -22.89 -14.04
CA LEU A 5 -8.32 -22.40 -13.39
C LEU A 5 -9.37 -21.90 -14.39
N TYR A 6 -8.93 -21.19 -15.43
CA TYR A 6 -9.79 -20.60 -16.45
C TYR A 6 -10.01 -21.51 -17.67
N LYS A 7 -9.56 -22.76 -17.64
CA LYS A 7 -9.59 -23.70 -18.78
C LYS A 7 -10.94 -23.75 -19.50
N PRO A 8 -12.10 -23.85 -18.82
CA PRO A 8 -13.40 -23.86 -19.52
C PRO A 8 -13.69 -22.58 -20.30
N PHE A 9 -13.32 -21.42 -19.75
CA PHE A 9 -13.53 -20.11 -20.37
C PHE A 9 -12.63 -19.92 -21.59
N ILE A 10 -11.37 -20.37 -21.51
CA ILE A 10 -10.43 -20.34 -22.64
C ILE A 10 -10.94 -21.24 -23.77
N VAL A 11 -11.39 -22.47 -23.45
CA VAL A 11 -11.96 -23.39 -24.44
C VAL A 11 -13.15 -22.76 -25.18
N ARG A 12 -14.07 -22.14 -24.43
CA ARG A 12 -15.21 -21.44 -25.02
C ARG A 12 -14.77 -20.32 -25.96
N LYS A 13 -13.82 -19.48 -25.54
CA LYS A 13 -13.29 -18.38 -26.37
C LYS A 13 -12.54 -18.84 -27.61
N LEU A 14 -11.79 -19.94 -27.53
CA LEU A 14 -11.12 -20.55 -28.68
C LEU A 14 -12.11 -21.04 -29.75
N ILE A 15 -13.25 -21.60 -29.32
CA ILE A 15 -14.32 -22.04 -30.22
C ILE A 15 -15.08 -20.84 -30.80
N GLU A 16 -15.45 -19.85 -29.97
CA GLU A 16 -16.13 -18.62 -30.40
C GLU A 16 -15.31 -17.84 -31.45
N ARG A 17 -13.98 -17.84 -31.34
CA ARG A 17 -13.07 -17.21 -32.31
C ARG A 17 -12.76 -18.06 -33.55
N GLY A 18 -13.31 -19.28 -33.65
CA GLY A 18 -13.09 -20.18 -34.79
C GLY A 18 -11.71 -20.81 -34.89
N ILE A 19 -10.84 -20.64 -33.88
CA ILE A 19 -9.46 -21.18 -33.84
C ILE A 19 -9.49 -22.72 -33.77
N VAL A 20 -10.49 -23.26 -33.07
CA VAL A 20 -10.72 -24.71 -32.95
C VAL A 20 -12.18 -25.06 -33.12
N LYS A 21 -12.45 -26.21 -33.73
CA LYS A 21 -13.82 -26.72 -33.93
C LYS A 21 -14.31 -27.62 -32.81
N THR A 22 -13.41 -28.20 -32.01
CA THR A 22 -13.77 -29.18 -30.98
C THR A 22 -13.11 -28.88 -29.64
N VAL A 23 -13.79 -29.27 -28.56
CA VAL A 23 -13.26 -29.17 -27.18
C VAL A 23 -11.96 -29.96 -27.01
N LYS A 24 -11.83 -31.11 -27.69
CA LYS A 24 -10.63 -31.96 -27.61
C LYS A 24 -9.41 -31.25 -28.22
N SER A 25 -9.58 -30.57 -29.36
CA SER A 25 -8.52 -29.76 -29.96
C SER A 25 -8.16 -28.57 -29.09
N ALA A 26 -9.16 -27.88 -28.51
CA ALA A 26 -8.94 -26.77 -27.59
C ALA A 26 -8.07 -27.17 -26.39
N LYS A 27 -8.39 -28.30 -25.75
CA LYS A 27 -7.59 -28.84 -24.64
C LYS A 27 -6.13 -29.07 -25.03
N LYS A 28 -5.87 -29.67 -26.20
CA LYS A 28 -4.50 -29.88 -26.70
C LYS A 28 -3.72 -28.58 -26.88
N ILE A 29 -4.36 -27.51 -27.36
CA ILE A 29 -3.70 -26.19 -27.53
C ILE A 29 -3.35 -25.59 -26.17
N ILE A 30 -4.27 -25.68 -25.21
CA ILE A 30 -4.04 -25.20 -23.84
C ILE A 30 -2.90 -25.96 -23.15
N ASP A 31 -2.91 -27.30 -23.26
CA ASP A 31 -1.88 -28.15 -22.65
C ASP A 31 -0.50 -27.93 -23.30
N LYS A 32 -0.47 -27.59 -24.61
CA LYS A 32 0.75 -27.18 -25.34
C LYS A 32 1.22 -25.75 -25.03
N LYS A 33 0.43 -24.95 -24.31
CA LYS A 33 0.71 -23.54 -23.97
C LYS A 33 1.02 -22.66 -25.19
N ASP A 34 0.24 -22.85 -26.25
CA ASP A 34 0.32 -22.07 -27.48
C ASP A 34 0.17 -20.55 -27.19
N PRO A 35 0.97 -19.66 -27.82
CA PRO A 35 0.89 -18.21 -27.61
C PRO A 35 -0.53 -17.62 -27.59
N VAL A 36 -1.41 -18.11 -28.46
CA VAL A 36 -2.81 -17.66 -28.60
C VAL A 36 -3.62 -17.80 -27.30
N VAL A 37 -3.24 -18.73 -26.43
CA VAL A 37 -3.89 -18.96 -25.13
C VAL A 37 -3.69 -17.77 -24.20
N TRP A 38 -2.53 -17.12 -24.23
CA TRP A 38 -2.21 -16.00 -23.33
C TRP A 38 -3.03 -14.76 -23.65
N ASP A 39 -3.20 -14.44 -24.93
CA ASP A 39 -4.03 -13.32 -25.39
C ASP A 39 -5.50 -13.51 -24.99
N ILE A 40 -6.00 -14.75 -25.07
CA ILE A 40 -7.36 -15.08 -24.64
C ILE A 40 -7.46 -14.99 -23.11
N LEU A 41 -6.50 -15.54 -22.39
CA LEU A 41 -6.48 -15.56 -20.94
C LEU A 41 -6.45 -14.14 -20.35
N GLU A 42 -5.67 -13.22 -20.92
CA GLU A 42 -5.62 -11.83 -20.48
C GLU A 42 -6.97 -11.13 -20.63
N ASN A 43 -7.71 -11.43 -21.70
CA ASN A 43 -9.05 -10.88 -21.91
C ASN A 43 -10.11 -11.52 -20.99
N VAL A 44 -10.00 -12.82 -20.72
CA VAL A 44 -10.95 -13.54 -19.84
C VAL A 44 -10.79 -13.11 -18.37
N ILE A 45 -9.58 -12.79 -17.94
CA ILE A 45 -9.29 -12.38 -16.56
C ILE A 45 -9.84 -10.98 -16.24
N LYS A 46 -9.92 -10.08 -17.23
CA LYS A 46 -10.40 -8.71 -17.01
C LYS A 46 -11.82 -8.70 -16.47
N GLY A 47 -12.01 -8.11 -15.28
CA GLY A 47 -13.30 -8.04 -14.61
C GLY A 47 -13.75 -9.35 -13.93
N HIS A 48 -12.91 -10.39 -13.90
CA HIS A 48 -13.20 -11.65 -13.22
C HIS A 48 -12.29 -11.80 -11.99
N PRO A 49 -12.75 -11.41 -10.79
CA PRO A 49 -11.94 -11.51 -9.58
C PRO A 49 -11.72 -12.95 -9.15
N VAL A 50 -10.66 -13.17 -8.38
CA VAL A 50 -10.35 -14.43 -7.69
C VAL A 50 -10.38 -14.22 -6.19
N LEU A 51 -10.76 -15.25 -5.43
CA LEU A 51 -10.72 -15.22 -3.97
C LEU A 51 -9.39 -15.83 -3.51
N LEU A 52 -8.64 -15.09 -2.71
CA LEU A 52 -7.49 -15.61 -1.98
C LEU A 52 -7.91 -15.99 -0.56
N ASN A 53 -7.41 -17.13 -0.09
CA ASN A 53 -7.62 -17.60 1.28
C ASN A 53 -6.30 -18.12 1.87
N ARG A 54 -6.07 -17.86 3.16
CA ARG A 54 -5.00 -18.46 3.95
C ARG A 54 -5.58 -19.18 5.16
N ALA A 55 -5.19 -20.45 5.35
CA ALA A 55 -5.56 -21.22 6.52
C ALA A 55 -4.58 -20.97 7.68
N PRO A 56 -5.05 -20.93 8.94
CA PRO A 56 -6.44 -21.01 9.39
C PRO A 56 -7.20 -19.69 9.19
N THR A 57 -8.47 -19.79 8.74
CA THR A 57 -9.33 -18.62 8.52
C THR A 57 -10.05 -18.22 9.81
N LEU A 58 -9.51 -17.23 10.53
CA LEU A 58 -10.04 -16.81 11.84
C LEU A 58 -11.22 -15.84 11.75
N HIS A 59 -11.31 -15.08 10.65
CA HIS A 59 -12.34 -14.07 10.45
C HIS A 59 -12.57 -13.82 8.96
N ARG A 60 -13.66 -13.14 8.60
CA ARG A 60 -14.06 -12.94 7.19
C ARG A 60 -12.95 -12.36 6.29
N LEU A 61 -12.08 -11.49 6.84
CA LEU A 61 -10.98 -10.88 6.08
C LEU A 61 -9.84 -11.86 5.73
N GLY A 62 -9.88 -13.10 6.24
CA GLY A 62 -8.98 -14.16 5.82
C GLY A 62 -9.35 -14.74 4.44
N ILE A 63 -10.46 -14.27 3.84
CA ILE A 63 -10.82 -14.51 2.44
C ILE A 63 -11.14 -13.16 1.81
N GLN A 64 -10.41 -12.76 0.76
CA GLN A 64 -10.66 -11.51 0.03
C GLN A 64 -10.58 -11.73 -1.47
N ALA A 65 -11.35 -10.92 -2.21
CA ALA A 65 -11.32 -10.89 -3.66
C ALA A 65 -10.27 -9.92 -4.17
N PHE A 66 -9.57 -10.33 -5.23
CA PHE A 66 -8.58 -9.52 -5.94
C PHE A 66 -8.77 -9.65 -7.45
N GLN A 67 -8.44 -8.59 -8.17
CA GLN A 67 -8.34 -8.65 -9.63
C GLN A 67 -7.00 -9.33 -10.00
N PRO A 68 -7.01 -10.50 -10.66
CA PRO A 68 -5.77 -11.17 -11.02
C PRO A 68 -5.01 -10.38 -12.09
N LYS A 69 -3.68 -10.32 -11.92
CA LYS A 69 -2.73 -9.84 -12.93
C LYS A 69 -1.83 -10.98 -13.35
N LEU A 70 -1.69 -11.21 -14.65
CA LEU A 70 -0.78 -12.22 -15.17
C LEU A 70 0.66 -11.78 -14.88
N ILE A 71 1.43 -12.69 -14.30
CA ILE A 71 2.85 -12.53 -14.01
C ILE A 71 3.57 -13.81 -14.44
N GLU A 72 4.86 -13.68 -14.72
CA GLU A 72 5.73 -14.84 -14.85
C GLU A 72 6.07 -15.42 -13.48
N GLY A 73 6.39 -16.72 -13.45
CA GLY A 73 6.74 -17.44 -12.23
C GLY A 73 5.63 -18.35 -11.68
N LYS A 74 5.89 -18.92 -10.49
CA LYS A 74 5.02 -19.91 -9.83
C LYS A 74 4.48 -19.45 -8.48
N ALA A 75 4.89 -18.26 -8.01
CA ALA A 75 4.47 -17.70 -6.74
C ALA A 75 3.32 -16.69 -6.93
N ILE A 76 2.45 -16.59 -5.93
CA ILE A 76 1.38 -15.58 -5.91
C ILE A 76 1.98 -14.29 -5.33
N GLN A 77 1.77 -13.16 -6.02
CA GLN A 77 2.09 -11.85 -5.48
C GLN A 77 0.89 -11.33 -4.69
N LEU A 78 1.06 -11.14 -3.38
CA LEU A 78 0.05 -10.56 -2.50
C LEU A 78 0.39 -9.10 -2.20
N HIS A 79 -0.64 -8.26 -2.11
CA HIS A 79 -0.46 -6.87 -1.72
C HIS A 79 0.01 -6.74 -0.26
N PRO A 80 1.08 -5.98 0.06
CA PRO A 80 1.63 -5.91 1.42
C PRO A 80 0.65 -5.44 2.50
N LEU A 81 -0.29 -4.56 2.15
CA LEU A 81 -1.31 -4.07 3.09
C LEU A 81 -2.41 -5.10 3.40
N ALA A 82 -2.52 -6.17 2.61
CA ALA A 82 -3.47 -7.26 2.87
C ALA A 82 -2.89 -8.31 3.82
N CYS A 83 -1.56 -8.38 4.00
CA CYS A 83 -0.90 -9.40 4.81
C CYS A 83 -1.40 -9.43 6.26
N THR A 84 -1.71 -8.26 6.86
CA THR A 84 -2.25 -8.17 8.23
C THR A 84 -3.61 -8.85 8.37
N ALA A 85 -4.45 -8.78 7.34
CA ALA A 85 -5.75 -9.44 7.32
C ALA A 85 -5.61 -10.96 7.16
N PHE A 86 -4.68 -11.44 6.34
CA PHE A 86 -4.42 -12.87 6.20
C PHE A 86 -3.56 -13.46 7.33
N ASN A 87 -3.02 -12.61 8.19
CA ASN A 87 -1.95 -12.95 9.13
C ASN A 87 -0.79 -13.68 8.42
N ALA A 88 -0.47 -13.23 7.20
CA ALA A 88 0.49 -13.87 6.30
C ALA A 88 1.86 -13.19 6.36
N ASP A 89 2.91 -14.00 6.24
CA ASP A 89 4.28 -13.58 5.99
C ASP A 89 4.80 -14.22 4.69
N PHE A 90 6.11 -14.08 4.43
CA PHE A 90 6.73 -14.47 3.16
C PHE A 90 7.92 -15.41 3.35
N ASP A 91 7.88 -16.29 4.35
CA ASP A 91 8.93 -17.28 4.66
C ASP A 91 8.63 -18.70 4.14
N GLY A 92 7.49 -18.88 3.45
CA GLY A 92 7.06 -20.19 2.93
C GLY A 92 5.54 -20.40 2.93
N ASP A 93 4.79 -19.42 3.45
CA ASP A 93 3.33 -19.41 3.47
C ASP A 93 2.68 -19.72 2.12
N GLN A 94 1.59 -20.50 2.17
CA GLN A 94 0.79 -20.88 1.01
C GLN A 94 -0.62 -20.29 1.11
N MET A 95 -1.18 -19.94 -0.05
CA MET A 95 -2.55 -19.45 -0.16
C MET A 95 -3.34 -20.25 -1.20
N ALA A 96 -4.60 -20.52 -0.89
CA ALA A 96 -5.54 -21.11 -1.83
C ALA A 96 -6.15 -20.01 -2.72
N VAL A 97 -6.41 -20.36 -3.98
CA VAL A 97 -7.08 -19.49 -4.95
C VAL A 97 -8.37 -20.15 -5.39
N HIS A 98 -9.50 -19.46 -5.20
CA HIS A 98 -10.81 -19.91 -5.65
C HIS A 98 -11.33 -19.00 -6.77
N LEU A 99 -11.91 -19.60 -7.81
CA LEU A 99 -12.49 -18.89 -8.94
C LEU A 99 -14.03 -18.91 -8.84
N PRO A 100 -14.71 -17.78 -8.58
CA PRO A 100 -16.17 -17.73 -8.64
C PRO A 100 -16.65 -17.96 -10.08
N LEU A 101 -17.68 -18.77 -10.29
CA LEU A 101 -18.13 -19.15 -11.64
C LEU A 101 -19.45 -18.50 -12.05
N THR A 102 -20.39 -18.35 -11.11
CA THR A 102 -21.71 -17.78 -11.41
C THR A 102 -21.62 -16.25 -11.46
N PRO A 103 -22.45 -15.58 -12.30
CA PRO A 103 -22.50 -14.12 -12.33
C PRO A 103 -22.79 -13.51 -10.95
N ALA A 104 -23.65 -14.15 -10.15
CA ALA A 104 -23.94 -13.73 -8.79
C ALA A 104 -22.70 -13.78 -7.88
N ALA A 105 -21.94 -14.89 -7.90
CA ALA A 105 -20.72 -15.02 -7.09
C ALA A 105 -19.62 -14.05 -7.54
N ILE A 106 -19.51 -13.77 -8.84
CA ILE A 106 -18.60 -12.75 -9.37
C ILE A 106 -18.97 -11.37 -8.84
N LEU A 107 -20.26 -11.02 -8.88
CA LEU A 107 -20.76 -9.74 -8.38
C LEU A 107 -20.55 -9.58 -6.87
N GLU A 108 -20.83 -10.63 -6.08
CA GLU A 108 -20.54 -10.64 -4.64
C GLU A 108 -19.05 -10.44 -4.36
N ALA A 109 -18.18 -11.11 -5.11
CA ALA A 109 -16.74 -10.94 -4.97
C ALA A 109 -16.30 -9.49 -5.24
N GLN A 110 -16.86 -8.85 -6.28
CA GLN A 110 -16.53 -7.47 -6.64
C GLN A 110 -17.07 -6.44 -5.64
N LEU A 111 -18.31 -6.62 -5.16
CA LEU A 111 -18.95 -5.63 -4.31
C LEU A 111 -18.60 -5.80 -2.83
N LEU A 112 -18.62 -7.05 -2.33
CA LEU A 112 -18.56 -7.33 -0.90
C LEU A 112 -17.17 -7.80 -0.45
N MET A 113 -16.47 -8.56 -1.28
CA MET A 113 -15.23 -9.23 -0.86
C MET A 113 -13.96 -8.53 -1.35
N LEU A 114 -14.06 -7.51 -2.20
CA LEU A 114 -12.91 -6.83 -2.77
C LEU A 114 -12.01 -6.25 -1.67
N GLY A 115 -10.69 -6.50 -1.77
CA GLY A 115 -9.73 -6.06 -0.76
C GLY A 115 -9.74 -4.55 -0.49
N SER A 116 -10.00 -3.74 -1.53
CA SER A 116 -10.11 -2.27 -1.41
C SER A 116 -11.33 -1.78 -0.63
N HIS A 117 -12.40 -2.58 -0.55
CA HIS A 117 -13.59 -2.24 0.25
C HIS A 117 -13.43 -2.65 1.71
N ASN A 118 -12.56 -3.62 1.98
CA ASN A 118 -12.40 -4.27 3.28
C ASN A 118 -11.22 -3.69 4.09
N ILE A 119 -11.20 -2.36 4.24
CA ILE A 119 -10.15 -1.57 4.91
C ILE A 119 -10.31 -1.60 6.45
N LEU A 120 -11.53 -1.82 6.93
CA LEU A 120 -11.86 -1.79 8.36
C LEU A 120 -12.00 -3.20 8.95
N ASN A 121 -11.58 -3.34 10.20
CA ASN A 121 -11.86 -4.52 10.99
C ASN A 121 -13.34 -4.56 11.39
N PRO A 122 -14.09 -5.62 11.05
CA PRO A 122 -15.51 -5.73 11.37
C PRO A 122 -15.81 -5.73 12.87
N ALA A 123 -14.87 -6.15 13.70
CA ALA A 123 -15.08 -6.31 15.14
C ALA A 123 -15.07 -4.98 15.91
N ASN A 124 -14.31 -3.98 15.45
CA ASN A 124 -14.11 -2.73 16.19
C ASN A 124 -14.09 -1.47 15.32
N GLY A 125 -14.27 -1.59 14.01
CA GLY A 125 -14.27 -0.47 13.07
C GLY A 125 -12.92 0.22 12.89
N ALA A 126 -11.83 -0.32 13.45
CA ALA A 126 -10.50 0.23 13.29
C ALA A 126 -9.89 -0.20 11.94
N PRO A 127 -9.07 0.64 11.28
CA PRO A 127 -8.37 0.24 10.06
C PRO A 127 -7.47 -0.98 10.29
N ILE A 128 -7.59 -1.99 9.42
CA ILE A 128 -6.76 -3.21 9.43
C ILE A 128 -5.62 -3.15 8.41
N THR A 129 -5.83 -2.47 7.29
CA THR A 129 -4.86 -2.25 6.21
C THR A 129 -3.89 -1.12 6.60
N VAL A 130 -3.21 -1.29 7.73
CA VAL A 130 -2.23 -0.34 8.24
C VAL A 130 -0.84 -0.76 7.74
N PRO A 131 0.00 0.18 7.26
CA PRO A 131 1.38 -0.10 6.95
C PRO A 131 2.11 -0.81 8.11
N SER A 132 3.03 -1.70 7.77
CA SER A 132 3.82 -2.49 8.71
C SER A 132 5.32 -2.32 8.44
N GLN A 133 6.13 -2.65 9.46
CA GLN A 133 7.59 -2.76 9.40
C GLN A 133 8.25 -1.62 8.61
N ASP A 134 8.85 -1.93 7.44
CA ASP A 134 9.61 -1.00 6.62
C ASP A 134 8.81 0.24 6.21
N MET A 135 7.54 0.08 5.85
CA MET A 135 6.70 1.22 5.47
C MET A 135 6.56 2.20 6.65
N VAL A 136 6.30 1.68 7.85
CA VAL A 136 6.20 2.50 9.08
C VAL A 136 7.54 3.14 9.38
N LEU A 137 8.64 2.39 9.23
CA LEU A 137 9.99 2.87 9.50
C LEU A 137 10.38 4.03 8.57
N GLY A 138 10.10 3.90 7.27
CA GLY A 138 10.36 4.95 6.28
C GLY A 138 9.53 6.21 6.53
N LEU A 139 8.23 6.06 6.83
CA LEU A 139 7.35 7.18 7.18
C LEU A 139 7.77 7.86 8.48
N TYR A 140 8.15 7.07 9.48
CA TYR A 140 8.68 7.58 10.75
C TYR A 140 9.98 8.35 10.54
N TYR A 141 10.93 7.78 9.79
CA TYR A 141 12.20 8.43 9.45
C TYR A 141 11.97 9.76 8.73
N MET A 142 11.07 9.78 7.74
CA MET A 142 10.73 10.99 7.00
C MET A 142 10.12 12.10 7.88
N THR A 143 9.23 11.73 8.81
CA THR A 143 8.42 12.72 9.56
C THR A 143 8.97 13.08 10.93
N LYS A 144 10.06 12.44 11.37
CA LYS A 144 10.73 12.74 12.63
C LYS A 144 11.49 14.07 12.51
N PRO A 145 11.21 15.07 13.36
CA PRO A 145 12.01 16.29 13.39
C PRO A 145 13.39 15.98 13.96
N ARG A 146 14.41 16.62 13.41
CA ARG A 146 15.76 16.63 13.99
C ARG A 146 16.17 18.10 14.13
N LYS A 147 16.81 18.43 15.25
CA LYS A 147 17.42 19.75 15.47
C LYS A 147 18.93 19.63 15.30
N THR A 148 19.57 20.73 14.90
CA THR A 148 21.02 20.83 14.92
C THR A 148 21.52 20.53 16.33
N ASP A 149 22.47 19.61 16.41
CA ASP A 149 23.15 19.23 17.64
C ASP A 149 24.67 19.24 17.39
N LYS A 150 25.46 19.04 18.45
CA LYS A 150 26.94 19.02 18.41
C LYS A 150 27.49 18.07 17.35
N ASP A 151 26.78 16.97 17.08
CA ASP A 151 27.23 15.92 16.16
C ASP A 151 26.80 16.16 14.71
N LYS A 152 25.74 16.96 14.47
CA LYS A 152 25.24 17.20 13.10
C LYS A 152 24.50 18.54 12.97
N THR A 153 25.01 19.39 12.08
CA THR A 153 24.30 20.57 11.59
C THR A 153 23.26 20.19 10.55
N ILE A 154 22.03 20.67 10.72
CA ILE A 154 20.94 20.40 9.79
C ILE A 154 20.75 21.60 8.87
N ILE A 155 20.93 21.35 7.59
CA ILE A 155 20.80 22.38 6.55
C ILE A 155 19.31 22.73 6.40
N GLY A 156 19.02 24.03 6.31
CA GLY A 156 17.67 24.55 6.10
C GLY A 156 16.80 24.68 7.36
N GLN A 157 17.37 24.47 8.56
CA GLN A 157 16.65 24.69 9.81
C GLN A 157 16.24 26.17 9.96
N GLY A 158 14.98 26.41 10.31
CA GLY A 158 14.43 27.75 10.56
C GLY A 158 14.07 28.55 9.31
N LEU A 159 14.27 28.00 8.10
CA LEU A 159 13.83 28.63 6.87
C LEU A 159 12.30 28.74 6.83
N THR A 160 11.83 29.82 6.21
CA THR A 160 10.40 30.07 6.00
C THR A 160 10.11 30.00 4.51
N PHE A 161 9.12 29.20 4.14
CA PHE A 161 8.71 28.94 2.77
C PHE A 161 7.28 29.42 2.53
N TYR A 162 7.03 29.94 1.33
CA TYR A 162 5.72 30.43 0.92
C TYR A 162 4.77 29.30 0.49
N SER A 163 5.30 28.22 -0.09
CA SER A 163 4.51 27.09 -0.60
C SER A 163 5.21 25.74 -0.43
N SER A 164 4.45 24.66 -0.54
CA SER A 164 4.99 23.28 -0.57
C SER A 164 5.88 23.02 -1.80
N GLU A 165 5.67 23.76 -2.89
CA GLU A 165 6.50 23.66 -4.10
C GLU A 165 7.90 24.24 -3.87
N GLU A 166 8.01 25.38 -3.18
CA GLU A 166 9.30 25.97 -2.82
C GLU A 166 10.11 25.04 -1.90
N VAL A 167 9.43 24.35 -0.96
CA VAL A 167 10.04 23.32 -0.11
C VAL A 167 10.61 22.17 -0.94
N ARG A 168 9.89 21.73 -1.99
CA ARG A 168 10.36 20.68 -2.90
C ARG A 168 11.59 21.10 -3.68
N ILE A 169 11.60 22.33 -4.19
CA ILE A 169 12.77 22.88 -4.90
C ILE A 169 13.97 22.91 -3.95
N ALA A 170 13.81 23.46 -2.74
CA ALA A 170 14.90 23.53 -1.77
C ALA A 170 15.45 22.15 -1.35
N TYR A 171 14.57 21.15 -1.23
CA TYR A 171 14.97 19.77 -0.95
C TYR A 171 15.72 19.13 -2.11
N ASN A 172 15.25 19.32 -3.35
CA ASN A 172 15.88 18.76 -4.55
C ASN A 172 17.25 19.40 -4.84
N GLU A 173 17.41 20.69 -4.58
CA GLU A 173 18.67 21.42 -4.69
C GLU A 173 19.66 21.13 -3.53
N GLY A 174 19.27 20.28 -2.57
CA GLY A 174 20.10 19.94 -1.41
C GLY A 174 20.32 21.10 -0.43
N LYS A 175 19.52 22.17 -0.53
CA LYS A 175 19.59 23.35 0.36
C LYS A 175 18.87 23.13 1.69
N ALA A 176 18.12 22.04 1.83
CA ALA A 176 17.41 21.73 3.06
C ALA A 176 17.27 20.21 3.26
N GLU A 177 17.46 19.72 4.50
CA GLU A 177 17.38 18.29 4.82
C GLU A 177 15.94 17.82 5.15
N LEU A 178 15.64 16.56 4.87
CA LEU A 178 14.32 15.95 5.09
C LEU A 178 13.74 16.18 6.50
N ASN A 179 14.60 16.10 7.52
CA ASN A 179 14.23 16.21 8.93
C ASN A 179 14.33 17.64 9.49
N ALA A 180 14.69 18.62 8.65
CA ALA A 180 14.85 20.01 9.06
C ALA A 180 13.51 20.60 9.48
N VAL A 181 13.53 21.30 10.63
CA VAL A 181 12.37 22.06 11.12
C VAL A 181 12.30 23.37 10.36
N ILE A 182 11.19 23.59 9.66
CA ILE A 182 10.94 24.73 8.77
C ILE A 182 9.59 25.38 9.11
N LYS A 183 9.39 26.61 8.66
CA LYS A 183 8.07 27.26 8.67
C LYS A 183 7.52 27.28 7.26
N VAL A 184 6.28 26.83 7.05
CA VAL A 184 5.65 26.84 5.73
C VAL A 184 4.24 27.37 5.85
N ARG A 185 3.82 28.16 4.85
CA ARG A 185 2.42 28.53 4.71
C ARG A 185 1.64 27.36 4.10
N THR A 186 0.67 26.83 4.82
CA THR A 186 -0.18 25.73 4.34
C THR A 186 -1.63 25.95 4.75
N THR A 187 -2.52 25.25 4.07
CA THR A 187 -3.93 25.17 4.41
C THR A 187 -4.12 24.11 5.51
N MET A 188 -4.62 24.56 6.66
CA MET A 188 -4.99 23.70 7.79
C MET A 188 -6.51 23.68 7.90
N LYS A 189 -7.04 22.56 8.38
CA LYS A 189 -8.46 22.44 8.69
C LYS A 189 -8.68 22.86 10.14
N GLU A 190 -9.37 23.97 10.36
CA GLU A 190 -9.83 24.43 11.68
C GLU A 190 -11.37 24.39 11.71
N GLY A 191 -11.94 23.34 12.31
CA GLY A 191 -13.38 23.07 12.20
C GLY A 191 -13.74 22.52 10.82
N ASP A 192 -14.77 23.10 10.18
CA ASP A 192 -15.14 22.80 8.79
C ASP A 192 -14.46 23.73 7.78
N ASP A 193 -13.78 24.78 8.23
CA ASP A 193 -13.15 25.78 7.38
C ASP A 193 -11.66 25.50 7.12
N LEU A 194 -11.23 25.77 5.89
CA LEU A 194 -9.84 25.68 5.46
C LEU A 194 -9.16 27.04 5.63
N VAL A 195 -8.30 27.15 6.64
CA VAL A 195 -7.59 28.39 6.97
C VAL A 195 -6.13 28.28 6.56
N THR A 196 -5.63 29.29 5.85
CA THR A 196 -4.21 29.38 5.48
C THR A 196 -3.41 29.98 6.64
N LYS A 197 -2.45 29.22 7.19
CA LYS A 197 -1.57 29.69 8.27
C LYS A 197 -0.12 29.29 8.02
N ILE A 198 0.81 30.05 8.61
CA ILE A 198 2.22 29.66 8.67
C ILE A 198 2.39 28.74 9.89
N ILE A 199 2.85 27.51 9.63
CA ILE A 199 3.01 26.49 10.66
C ILE A 199 4.47 26.06 10.73
N GLU A 200 4.91 25.64 11.92
CA GLU A 200 6.19 24.97 12.08
C GLU A 200 6.03 23.47 11.79
N THR A 201 6.80 22.95 10.85
CA THR A 201 6.74 21.55 10.39
C THR A 201 8.12 21.06 9.93
N THR A 202 8.19 19.90 9.29
CA THR A 202 9.42 19.40 8.65
C THR A 202 9.23 19.20 7.16
N ILE A 203 10.32 19.22 6.39
CA ILE A 203 10.28 18.96 4.94
C ILE A 203 9.62 17.62 4.65
N GLY A 204 9.98 16.57 5.39
CA GLY A 204 9.38 15.25 5.20
C GLY A 204 7.88 15.21 5.51
N ARG A 205 7.39 16.01 6.46
CA ARG A 205 5.94 16.14 6.69
C ARG A 205 5.25 16.88 5.55
N VAL A 206 5.88 17.90 4.97
CA VAL A 206 5.34 18.59 3.77
C VAL A 206 5.21 17.60 2.62
N LEU A 207 6.25 16.81 2.35
CA LEU A 207 6.23 15.78 1.30
C LEU A 207 5.22 14.67 1.56
N PHE A 208 4.96 14.32 2.83
CA PHE A 208 3.90 13.39 3.19
C PHE A 208 2.51 13.98 2.93
N ASN A 209 2.32 15.28 3.17
CA ASN A 209 1.03 15.91 2.91
C ASN A 209 0.68 16.03 1.43
N ASP A 210 1.63 15.85 0.51
CA ASP A 210 1.35 15.75 -0.92
C ASP A 210 0.50 14.51 -1.28
N VAL A 211 0.56 13.45 -0.46
CA VAL A 211 -0.28 12.25 -0.67
C VAL A 211 -1.59 12.32 0.10
N VAL A 212 -1.70 13.21 1.09
CA VAL A 212 -2.90 13.35 1.92
C VAL A 212 -3.99 14.08 1.12
N PRO A 213 -5.25 13.60 1.13
CA PRO A 213 -6.34 14.31 0.47
C PRO A 213 -6.57 15.71 1.08
N ASP A 214 -6.76 16.72 0.22
CA ASP A 214 -6.93 18.13 0.63
C ASP A 214 -8.07 18.34 1.65
N THR A 215 -9.11 17.50 1.59
CA THR A 215 -10.30 17.54 2.46
C THR A 215 -10.00 17.28 3.93
N VAL A 216 -8.92 16.57 4.23
CA VAL A 216 -8.55 16.11 5.59
C VAL A 216 -7.69 17.14 6.33
N GLY A 217 -7.08 18.04 5.56
CA GLY A 217 -6.15 19.06 6.04
C GLY A 217 -4.75 18.52 6.36
N TYR A 218 -3.87 19.44 6.75
CA TYR A 218 -2.46 19.14 6.95
C TYR A 218 -2.18 18.28 8.20
N VAL A 219 -1.44 17.19 8.01
CA VAL A 219 -0.98 16.27 9.06
C VAL A 219 0.40 16.71 9.56
N ASN A 220 0.48 17.21 10.79
CA ASN A 220 1.74 17.71 11.39
C ASN A 220 2.19 16.90 12.62
N GLU A 221 2.24 15.57 12.49
CA GLU A 221 2.71 14.69 13.56
C GLU A 221 3.78 13.71 13.06
N THR A 222 4.49 13.08 14.00
CA THR A 222 5.45 12.01 13.66
C THR A 222 4.67 10.72 13.41
N LEU A 223 4.86 10.14 12.24
CA LEU A 223 4.08 8.99 11.77
C LEU A 223 4.52 7.69 12.45
N THR A 224 3.99 7.44 13.63
CA THR A 224 4.06 6.14 14.31
C THR A 224 2.95 5.21 13.83
N LYS A 225 3.07 3.90 14.08
CA LYS A 225 2.01 2.92 13.76
C LYS A 225 0.64 3.31 14.32
N LYS A 226 0.59 3.91 15.52
CA LYS A 226 -0.64 4.38 16.16
C LYS A 226 -1.20 5.62 15.47
N ALA A 227 -0.35 6.60 15.16
CA ALA A 227 -0.75 7.81 14.42
C ALA A 227 -1.30 7.47 13.04
N LEU A 228 -0.63 6.59 12.30
CA LEU A 228 -1.09 6.12 10.98
C LEU A 228 -2.49 5.50 11.03
N ARG A 229 -2.77 4.66 12.04
CA ARG A 229 -4.11 4.09 12.22
C ARG A 229 -5.18 5.17 12.42
N ASN A 230 -4.87 6.22 13.19
CA ASN A 230 -5.79 7.32 13.43
C ASN A 230 -6.01 8.15 12.16
N ILE A 231 -4.94 8.46 11.42
CA ILE A 231 -4.97 9.21 10.16
C ILE A 231 -5.82 8.49 9.12
N ILE A 232 -5.59 7.18 8.90
CA ILE A 232 -6.38 6.38 7.96
C ILE A 232 -7.86 6.38 8.37
N GLY A 233 -8.14 6.24 9.67
CA GLY A 233 -9.51 6.31 10.19
C GLY A 233 -10.17 7.67 9.99
N LYS A 234 -9.41 8.78 10.08
CA LYS A 234 -9.89 10.14 9.80
C LYS A 234 -10.17 10.33 8.30
N ILE A 235 -9.24 9.94 7.45
CA ILE A 235 -9.38 10.04 5.99
C ILE A 235 -10.61 9.28 5.53
N LEU A 236 -10.81 8.04 5.99
CA LEU A 236 -11.96 7.24 5.60
C LEU A 236 -13.30 7.84 6.03
N LYS A 237 -13.35 8.56 7.16
CA LYS A 237 -14.57 9.22 7.65
C LYS A 237 -14.90 10.50 6.88
N GLU A 238 -13.89 11.23 6.45
CA GLU A 238 -14.05 12.53 5.78
C GLU A 238 -14.07 12.42 4.25
N THR A 239 -13.74 11.25 3.70
CA THR A 239 -13.68 11.00 2.25
C THR A 239 -14.47 9.75 1.87
N ASP A 240 -14.03 9.02 0.85
CA ASP A 240 -14.61 7.80 0.33
C ASP A 240 -13.59 6.64 0.30
N ILE A 241 -14.10 5.43 0.07
CA ILE A 241 -13.28 4.21 0.00
C ILE A 241 -12.24 4.28 -1.13
N PRO A 242 -12.59 4.70 -2.37
CA PRO A 242 -11.60 4.84 -3.46
C PRO A 242 -10.44 5.79 -3.13
N THR A 243 -10.72 6.97 -2.59
CA THR A 243 -9.66 7.93 -2.22
C THR A 243 -8.78 7.39 -1.10
N THR A 244 -9.39 6.72 -0.12
CA THR A 244 -8.63 6.09 0.97
C THR A 244 -7.74 4.95 0.45
N ALA A 245 -8.24 4.11 -0.46
CA ALA A 245 -7.46 3.03 -1.07
C ALA A 245 -6.26 3.58 -1.86
N LYS A 246 -6.46 4.65 -2.63
CA LYS A 246 -5.38 5.35 -3.34
C LYS A 246 -4.35 5.93 -2.36
N PHE A 247 -4.80 6.61 -1.31
CA PHE A 247 -3.94 7.14 -0.25
C PHE A 247 -3.07 6.04 0.39
N LEU A 248 -3.66 4.88 0.68
CA LEU A 248 -2.94 3.73 1.23
C LEU A 248 -1.84 3.23 0.28
N ASP A 249 -2.10 3.21 -1.02
CA ASP A 249 -1.12 2.81 -2.04
C ASP A 249 0.01 3.83 -2.20
N ASP A 250 -0.31 5.12 -2.23
CA ASP A 250 0.68 6.20 -2.33
C ASP A 250 1.56 6.22 -1.06
N MET A 251 0.96 6.03 0.11
CA MET A 251 1.67 5.92 1.38
C MET A 251 2.58 4.68 1.44
N LYS A 252 2.14 3.53 0.91
CA LYS A 252 2.98 2.33 0.79
C LYS A 252 4.23 2.62 -0.04
N LEU A 253 4.06 3.22 -1.22
CA LEU A 253 5.18 3.56 -2.11
C LEU A 253 6.14 4.55 -1.44
N LEU A 254 5.61 5.59 -0.80
CA LEU A 254 6.40 6.59 -0.09
C LEU A 254 7.18 5.97 1.07
N GLY A 255 6.52 5.12 1.86
CA GLY A 255 7.12 4.39 2.99
C GLY A 255 8.30 3.53 2.54
N TYR A 256 8.12 2.68 1.51
CA TYR A 256 9.21 1.85 0.99
C TYR A 256 10.37 2.68 0.41
N LYS A 257 10.06 3.74 -0.35
CA LYS A 257 11.08 4.63 -0.92
C LYS A 257 11.92 5.29 0.17
N MET A 258 11.29 5.74 1.26
CA MET A 258 11.98 6.38 2.37
C MET A 258 12.70 5.38 3.28
N ALA A 259 12.17 4.18 3.45
CA ALA A 259 12.88 3.10 4.14
C ALA A 259 14.19 2.76 3.44
N PHE A 260 14.16 2.61 2.10
CA PHE A 260 15.34 2.38 1.29
C PHE A 260 16.35 3.53 1.39
N LYS A 261 15.91 4.78 1.21
CA LYS A 261 16.78 5.96 1.32
C LYS A 261 17.32 6.20 2.74
N GLY A 262 16.60 5.76 3.76
CA GLY A 262 16.99 5.91 5.16
C GLY A 262 18.26 5.13 5.51
N GLY A 263 18.64 4.12 4.71
CA GLY A 263 19.89 3.38 4.87
C GLY A 263 20.01 2.68 6.22
N LEU A 264 18.88 2.32 6.83
CA LEU A 264 18.84 1.74 8.17
C LEU A 264 19.39 0.32 8.10
N SER A 265 20.47 0.09 8.84
CA SER A 265 21.16 -1.19 8.91
C SER A 265 21.50 -1.52 10.36
N PHE A 266 21.70 -2.80 10.64
CA PHE A 266 22.03 -3.29 11.96
C PHE A 266 23.47 -3.82 11.96
N SER A 267 24.31 -3.28 12.84
CA SER A 267 25.67 -3.74 13.07
C SER A 267 25.94 -3.87 14.57
N LEU A 268 26.93 -4.69 14.95
CA LEU A 268 27.30 -4.86 16.36
C LEU A 268 27.66 -3.52 17.05
N GLY A 269 28.18 -2.53 16.30
CA GLY A 269 28.54 -1.22 16.87
C GLY A 269 27.34 -0.40 17.35
N ILE A 270 26.12 -0.72 16.90
CA ILE A 270 24.88 -0.03 17.33
C ILE A 270 24.35 -0.65 18.65
N LEU A 271 24.77 -1.86 19.00
CA LEU A 271 24.42 -2.51 20.27
C LEU A 271 25.21 -1.87 21.42
N LEU A 272 24.56 -0.95 22.12
CA LEU A 272 25.09 -0.33 23.32
C LEU A 272 24.84 -1.23 24.53
N PHE A 273 25.88 -1.89 25.02
CA PHE A 273 25.82 -2.64 26.28
C PHE A 273 25.88 -1.67 27.46
N GLN A 274 24.91 -1.74 28.37
CA GLN A 274 25.02 -1.04 29.64
C GLN A 274 26.04 -1.76 30.53
N ILE A 275 27.23 -1.19 30.67
CA ILE A 275 28.19 -1.62 31.67
C ILE A 275 27.68 -1.13 33.02
N LYS A 276 26.95 -1.97 33.76
CA LYS A 276 26.76 -1.74 35.20
C LYS A 276 28.14 -1.84 35.85
N LYS A 277 28.70 -0.71 36.28
CA LYS A 277 29.84 -0.70 37.21
C LYS A 277 29.38 -1.41 38.48
N ILE A 278 29.83 -2.64 38.65
CA ILE A 278 29.82 -3.31 39.96
C ILE A 278 30.87 -2.56 40.77
N ILE A 279 30.41 -1.79 41.75
CA ILE A 279 31.24 -1.17 42.79
C ILE A 279 31.68 -2.28 43.75
#